data_AF-A0A3L7TN29-F1
#
_entry.id   AF-A0A3L7TN29-F1
#
_cell.length_a   1.000
_cell.length_b   1.000
_cell.length_c   1.000
_cell.angle_alpha   90.00
_cell.angle_beta   90.00
_cell.angle_gamma   90.00
#
_symmetry.space_group_name_H-M   'P 1'
#
loop_
_entity.id
_entity.type
_entity.pdbx_description
1 polymer ?
#
loop_
_entity_poly.entity_id
_entity_poly.type
_entity_poly.pdbx_seq_one_letter_code
_entity_poly.pdbx_strand_id
1 'polypeptide(L)'
;MTPRTLVAVLLVVPFLAVIPSACVARSTYPPTAGRSISKPSVSPGPEVMAGSIKEAHRVSGGAGEVVFNLPAGLDANTWKLVTKLLPAGARAMKQGDERVYSVQQLRIDGGRAEVDIVYPDRGVYQLMTVSFEGGSFLPWRPRFSHRWVIPATPPMANDPMIAINAAAAAAAATNEVIVEVIEIVPVVEVEVEVDVVVPESAAPEAAAIPDPATQPVAPPTSN
;
A
#
# COMPACT_ATOMS: atom_id res chain seq x y z
N MET A 1 -14.86 -65.89 49.20
CA MET A 1 -14.50 -66.96 48.25
C MET A 1 -15.49 -66.93 47.08
N THR A 2 -14.92 -66.89 45.87
CA THR A 2 -15.50 -67.07 44.53
C THR A 2 -16.39 -66.01 43.87
N PRO A 3 -16.28 -65.87 42.52
CA PRO A 3 -16.37 -64.62 41.77
C PRO A 3 -17.43 -64.65 40.66
N ARG A 4 -17.93 -63.49 40.22
CA ARG A 4 -18.78 -63.36 39.02
C ARG A 4 -18.61 -61.97 38.41
N THR A 5 -17.84 -61.82 37.34
CA THR A 5 -18.28 -61.73 35.92
C THR A 5 -18.18 -60.26 35.45
N LEU A 6 -17.09 -59.86 34.78
CA LEU A 6 -16.91 -59.82 33.33
C LEU A 6 -17.58 -58.59 32.66
N VAL A 7 -16.71 -57.74 32.08
CA VAL A 7 -16.94 -56.88 30.90
C VAL A 7 -17.92 -55.71 31.08
N ALA A 8 -17.37 -54.54 31.41
CA ALA A 8 -17.92 -53.27 30.96
C ALA A 8 -16.95 -52.63 29.95
N VAL A 9 -17.12 -53.07 28.70
CA VAL A 9 -17.08 -52.27 27.49
C VAL A 9 -16.17 -51.03 27.53
N LEU A 10 -15.00 -51.24 26.96
CA LEU A 10 -14.21 -50.30 26.18
C LEU A 10 -15.08 -49.26 25.44
N LEU A 11 -15.43 -48.14 26.10
CA LEU A 11 -16.07 -47.01 25.43
C LEU A 11 -14.99 -46.02 25.01
N VAL A 12 -14.45 -46.35 23.85
CA VAL A 12 -13.65 -45.50 22.97
C VAL A 12 -14.41 -44.21 22.70
N VAL A 13 -14.00 -43.12 23.34
CA VAL A 13 -14.26 -41.77 22.83
C VAL A 13 -12.89 -41.17 22.51
N PRO A 14 -12.41 -41.25 21.25
CA PRO A 14 -11.40 -40.31 20.84
C PRO A 14 -12.14 -38.99 20.76
N PHE A 15 -12.01 -38.15 21.78
CA PHE A 15 -12.30 -36.73 21.63
C PHE A 15 -11.23 -36.22 20.65
N LEU A 16 -11.53 -36.41 19.37
CA LEU A 16 -10.75 -35.97 18.24
C LEU A 16 -10.65 -34.46 18.41
N ALA A 17 -9.50 -34.01 18.91
CA ALA A 17 -9.15 -32.61 18.97
C ALA A 17 -9.14 -32.10 17.54
N VAL A 18 -10.28 -31.57 17.08
CA VAL A 18 -10.36 -30.72 15.92
C VAL A 18 -9.63 -29.45 16.32
N ILE A 19 -8.30 -29.46 16.20
CA ILE A 19 -7.49 -28.25 16.26
C ILE A 19 -7.96 -27.47 15.03
N PRO A 20 -8.67 -26.34 15.16
CA PRO A 20 -8.88 -25.50 14.02
C PRO A 20 -7.47 -25.05 13.60
N SER A 21 -7.00 -25.57 12.47
CA SER A 21 -5.91 -24.97 11.71
C SER A 21 -6.40 -23.60 11.29
N ALA A 22 -6.34 -22.64 12.21
CA ALA A 22 -6.73 -21.27 11.98
C ALA A 22 -5.75 -20.71 10.97
N CYS A 23 -6.13 -20.74 9.70
CA CYS A 23 -5.56 -19.90 8.67
C CYS A 23 -5.77 -18.46 9.14
N VAL A 24 -4.80 -17.92 9.88
CA VAL A 24 -4.78 -16.49 10.18
C VAL A 24 -4.74 -15.74 8.85
N ALA A 25 -5.67 -14.80 8.67
CA ALA A 25 -5.74 -14.02 7.45
C ALA A 25 -4.44 -13.23 7.28
N ARG A 26 -3.69 -13.55 6.22
CA ARG A 26 -2.46 -12.87 5.84
C ARG A 26 -2.78 -11.72 4.92
N SER A 27 -2.52 -10.51 5.41
CA SER A 27 -2.70 -9.29 4.64
C SER A 27 -1.36 -8.80 4.09
N THR A 28 -1.28 -8.49 2.80
CA THR A 28 -0.03 -8.00 2.19
C THR A 28 -0.23 -6.66 1.49
N TYR A 29 0.82 -5.84 1.47
CA TYR A 29 0.89 -4.65 0.65
C TYR A 29 2.30 -4.50 0.04
N PRO A 30 2.44 -4.33 -1.28
CA PRO A 30 1.39 -4.40 -2.30
C PRO A 30 0.62 -5.75 -2.28
N PRO A 31 -0.61 -5.80 -2.83
CA PRO A 31 -1.39 -7.03 -2.86
C PRO A 31 -0.70 -8.10 -3.71
N THR A 32 -0.49 -9.29 -3.15
CA THR A 32 -0.05 -10.47 -3.91
C THR A 32 -1.25 -11.33 -4.30
N ALA A 33 -1.21 -12.01 -5.44
CA ALA A 33 -2.31 -12.84 -5.93
C ALA A 33 -2.83 -13.81 -4.86
N GLY A 34 -4.16 -13.85 -4.67
CA GLY A 34 -4.82 -14.74 -3.71
C GLY A 34 -4.74 -14.33 -2.23
N ARG A 35 -4.25 -13.12 -1.90
CA ARG A 35 -4.22 -12.59 -0.52
C ARG A 35 -5.20 -11.43 -0.33
N SER A 36 -5.70 -11.30 0.90
CA SER A 36 -6.57 -10.18 1.27
C SER A 36 -5.83 -8.86 1.15
N ILE A 37 -6.49 -7.85 0.62
CA ILE A 37 -5.94 -6.50 0.45
C ILE A 37 -5.78 -5.85 1.82
N SER A 38 -4.55 -5.47 2.17
CA SER A 38 -4.33 -4.60 3.32
C SER A 38 -4.64 -3.16 2.94
N LYS A 39 -5.31 -2.42 3.83
CA LYS A 39 -5.25 -0.95 3.84
C LYS A 39 -4.09 -0.55 4.76
N PRO A 40 -2.87 -0.34 4.25
CA PRO A 40 -1.69 -0.02 5.06
C PRO A 40 -1.77 1.35 5.73
N SER A 41 -2.80 2.15 5.44
CA SER A 41 -3.04 3.46 6.03
C SER A 41 -3.61 3.43 7.44
N VAL A 42 -4.11 2.28 7.91
CA VAL A 42 -4.61 2.10 9.29
C VAL A 42 -3.62 1.31 10.15
N SER A 43 -3.69 1.50 11.47
CA SER A 43 -2.86 0.73 12.40
C SER A 43 -3.11 -0.78 12.18
N PRO A 44 -2.05 -1.61 12.12
CA PRO A 44 -0.66 -1.29 12.48
C PRO A 44 0.27 -0.96 11.30
N GLY A 45 -0.26 -0.73 10.10
CA GLY A 45 0.54 -0.55 8.88
C GLY A 45 1.64 0.51 9.00
N PRO A 46 1.34 1.77 9.35
CA PRO A 46 2.33 2.82 9.43
C PRO A 46 3.36 2.60 10.55
N GLU A 47 2.93 2.03 11.68
CA GLU A 47 3.78 1.71 12.83
C GLU A 47 4.84 0.66 12.47
N VAL A 48 4.40 -0.41 11.83
CA VAL A 48 5.27 -1.50 11.39
C VAL A 48 6.22 -1.02 10.29
N MET A 49 5.75 -0.24 9.31
CA MET A 49 6.61 0.35 8.28
C MET A 49 7.68 1.27 8.89
N ALA A 50 7.29 2.24 9.73
CA ALA A 50 8.24 3.15 10.38
C ALA A 50 9.22 2.41 11.30
N GLY A 51 8.73 1.45 12.09
CA GLY A 51 9.55 0.61 12.96
C GLY A 51 10.58 -0.18 12.16
N SER A 52 10.21 -0.65 10.98
CA SER A 52 11.09 -1.44 10.11
C SER A 52 12.23 -0.59 9.56
N ILE A 53 11.95 0.66 9.15
CA ILE A 53 12.95 1.63 8.68
C ILE A 53 13.91 1.98 9.82
N LYS A 54 13.41 2.21 11.03
CA LYS A 54 14.25 2.47 12.21
C LYS A 54 15.19 1.30 12.50
N GLU A 55 14.65 0.09 12.45
CA GLU A 55 15.44 -1.11 12.70
C GLU A 55 16.50 -1.31 11.61
N ALA A 56 16.13 -1.12 10.34
CA ALA A 56 17.07 -1.13 9.21
C ALA A 56 18.22 -0.16 9.40
N HIS A 57 17.89 1.09 9.71
CA HIS A 57 18.87 2.14 9.95
C HIS A 57 19.79 1.79 11.12
N ARG A 58 19.22 1.31 12.24
CA ARG A 58 19.99 0.91 13.43
C ARG A 58 20.98 -0.21 13.10
N VAL A 59 20.54 -1.25 12.39
CA VAL A 59 21.38 -2.42 12.12
C VAL A 59 22.42 -2.14 11.03
N SER A 60 22.12 -1.28 10.04
CA SER A 60 23.04 -0.92 8.95
C SER A 60 24.16 0.05 9.37
N GLY A 61 24.17 0.50 10.64
CA GLY A 61 25.22 1.38 11.19
C GLY A 61 24.75 2.78 11.59
N GLY A 62 23.48 3.12 11.35
CA GLY A 62 22.76 4.18 12.06
C GLY A 62 23.28 5.61 11.90
N ALA A 63 24.16 5.88 10.94
CA ALA A 63 24.81 7.18 10.78
C ALA A 63 24.14 8.03 9.68
N GLY A 64 23.66 9.21 10.07
CA GLY A 64 23.18 10.26 9.19
C GLY A 64 21.66 10.48 9.24
N GLU A 65 21.17 11.18 8.22
CA GLU A 65 19.75 11.41 7.97
C GLU A 65 19.04 10.12 7.54
N VAL A 66 17.80 9.91 7.99
CA VAL A 66 16.96 8.80 7.52
C VAL A 66 16.20 9.24 6.28
N VAL A 67 16.70 8.89 5.10
CA VAL A 67 15.97 9.03 3.84
C VAL A 67 15.17 7.75 3.60
N PHE A 68 13.86 7.87 3.47
CA PHE A 68 12.98 6.71 3.33
C PHE A 68 12.10 6.76 2.09
N ASN A 69 11.70 5.60 1.61
CA ASN A 69 10.74 5.42 0.54
C ASN A 69 9.72 4.34 0.91
N LEU A 70 8.48 4.50 0.46
CA LEU A 70 7.42 3.52 0.69
C LEU A 70 7.00 2.87 -0.63
N PRO A 71 6.29 1.72 -0.59
CA PRO A 71 5.81 1.09 -1.81
C PRO A 71 4.86 2.02 -2.56
N ALA A 72 4.88 1.93 -3.89
CA ALA A 72 4.02 2.73 -4.75
C ALA A 72 2.53 2.44 -4.48
N GLY A 73 1.69 3.45 -4.71
CA GLY A 73 0.23 3.35 -4.55
C GLY A 73 -0.30 3.66 -3.15
N LEU A 74 0.55 4.10 -2.23
CA LEU A 74 0.14 4.57 -0.91
C LEU A 74 -0.37 6.01 -0.95
N ASP A 75 -1.42 6.27 -0.17
CA ASP A 75 -1.98 7.62 -0.02
C ASP A 75 -1.05 8.56 0.78
N ALA A 76 -1.19 9.87 0.55
CA ALA A 76 -0.38 10.89 1.21
C ALA A 76 -0.52 10.87 2.75
N ASN A 77 -1.66 10.41 3.28
CA ASN A 77 -1.87 10.28 4.72
C ASN A 77 -0.96 9.20 5.32
N THR A 78 -0.80 8.06 4.66
CA THR A 78 0.10 6.97 5.07
C THR A 78 1.54 7.46 5.13
N TRP A 79 1.97 8.17 4.09
CA TRP A 79 3.29 8.81 4.07
C TRP A 79 3.46 9.75 5.27
N LYS A 80 2.50 10.64 5.52
CA LYS A 80 2.51 11.56 6.68
C LYS A 80 2.59 10.82 8.03
N LEU A 81 1.83 9.74 8.20
CA LEU A 81 1.83 8.94 9.42
C LEU A 81 3.19 8.26 9.64
N VAL A 82 3.77 7.67 8.58
CA VAL A 82 5.12 7.08 8.66
C VAL A 82 6.17 8.14 9.00
N THR A 83 6.16 9.29 8.32
CA THR A 83 7.08 10.41 8.61
C THR A 83 7.00 10.85 10.07
N LYS A 84 5.78 11.00 10.60
CA LYS A 84 5.56 11.39 12.01
C LYS A 84 6.14 10.39 13.00
N LEU A 85 6.17 9.11 12.63
CA LEU A 85 6.68 8.04 13.48
C LEU A 85 8.19 7.89 13.39
N LEU A 86 8.85 8.42 12.36
CA LEU A 86 10.30 8.39 12.19
C LEU A 86 11.01 9.45 13.06
N PRO A 87 12.33 9.31 13.32
CA PRO A 87 13.08 10.31 14.07
C PRO A 87 13.07 11.68 13.38
N ALA A 88 13.29 12.74 14.16
CA ALA A 88 13.40 14.09 13.63
C ALA A 88 14.52 14.17 12.56
N GLY A 89 14.24 14.86 11.46
CA GLY A 89 15.12 14.90 10.29
C GLY A 89 14.90 13.77 9.28
N ALA A 90 14.05 12.78 9.55
CA ALA A 90 13.68 11.82 8.53
C ALA A 90 12.88 12.50 7.41
N ARG A 91 13.19 12.16 6.16
CA ARG A 91 12.52 12.74 4.98
C ARG A 91 12.26 11.69 3.90
N ALA A 92 11.23 11.96 3.10
CA ALA A 92 10.93 11.16 1.92
C ALA A 92 12.07 11.27 0.88
N MET A 93 12.26 10.18 0.15
CA MET A 93 13.21 10.08 -0.96
C MET A 93 12.85 11.07 -2.08
N LYS A 94 13.88 11.75 -2.58
CA LYS A 94 13.89 12.56 -3.80
C LYS A 94 14.76 11.89 -4.85
N GLN A 95 14.60 12.30 -6.11
CA GLN A 95 15.44 11.82 -7.19
C GLN A 95 16.91 12.20 -6.95
N GLY A 96 17.81 11.24 -7.13
CA GLY A 96 19.25 11.41 -6.89
C GLY A 96 19.70 11.17 -5.45
N ASP A 97 18.77 10.88 -4.53
CA ASP A 97 19.15 10.50 -3.17
C ASP A 97 19.90 9.17 -3.16
N GLU A 98 21.01 9.17 -2.44
CA GLU A 98 21.79 7.99 -2.12
C GLU A 98 21.51 7.57 -0.67
N ARG A 99 21.69 6.29 -0.36
CA ARG A 99 21.47 5.71 0.99
C ARG A 99 20.02 5.71 1.48
N VAL A 100 19.10 5.24 0.65
CA VAL A 100 17.66 5.20 0.95
C VAL A 100 17.21 3.89 1.60
N TYR A 101 16.34 3.97 2.61
CA TYR A 101 15.62 2.82 3.16
C TYR A 101 14.24 2.71 2.51
N SER A 102 14.07 1.76 1.59
CA SER A 102 12.83 1.61 0.83
C SER A 102 12.06 0.37 1.27
N VAL A 103 10.86 0.58 1.82
CA VAL A 103 9.93 -0.53 2.09
C VAL A 103 9.42 -1.08 0.76
N GLN A 104 9.52 -2.40 0.57
CA GLN A 104 9.06 -3.10 -0.64
C GLN A 104 7.73 -3.80 -0.39
N GLN A 105 7.64 -4.54 0.71
CA GLN A 105 6.45 -5.32 1.02
C GLN A 105 6.20 -5.35 2.52
N LEU A 106 4.95 -5.13 2.90
CA LEU A 106 4.40 -5.28 4.25
C LEU A 106 3.53 -6.52 4.28
N ARG A 107 3.71 -7.37 5.28
CA ARG A 107 2.92 -8.57 5.53
C ARG A 107 2.46 -8.56 6.98
N ILE A 108 1.16 -8.67 7.24
CA ILE A 108 0.58 -8.64 8.59
C ILE A 108 -0.29 -9.88 8.78
N ASP A 109 -0.07 -10.57 9.90
CA ASP A 109 -0.60 -11.88 10.25
C ASP A 109 -1.03 -11.90 11.73
N GLY A 110 -2.22 -11.39 12.08
CA GLY A 110 -2.92 -11.58 13.38
C GLY A 110 -2.19 -11.23 14.70
N GLY A 111 -0.94 -10.78 14.65
CA GLY A 111 -0.03 -10.61 15.79
C GLY A 111 1.46 -10.74 15.42
N ARG A 112 1.74 -11.12 14.17
CA ARG A 112 3.05 -11.04 13.53
C ARG A 112 2.99 -10.10 12.35
N ALA A 113 4.10 -9.48 12.04
CA ALA A 113 4.25 -8.73 10.80
C ALA A 113 5.67 -8.89 10.27
N GLU A 114 5.82 -8.83 8.97
CA GLU A 114 7.11 -8.89 8.28
C GLU A 114 7.16 -7.75 7.29
N VAL A 115 8.28 -7.03 7.28
CA VAL A 115 8.51 -5.95 6.32
C VAL A 115 9.80 -6.22 5.58
N ASP A 116 9.71 -6.23 4.26
CA ASP A 116 10.84 -6.30 3.37
C ASP A 116 11.30 -4.89 3.04
N ILE A 117 12.58 -4.65 3.26
CA ILE A 117 13.22 -3.34 3.12
C ILE A 117 14.47 -3.50 2.28
N VAL A 118 14.58 -2.67 1.27
CA VAL A 118 15.82 -2.47 0.53
C VAL A 118 16.61 -1.37 1.24
N TYR A 119 17.86 -1.68 1.58
CA TYR A 119 18.74 -0.78 2.33
C TYR A 119 20.14 -0.73 1.70
N PRO A 120 20.87 0.38 1.86
CA PRO A 120 22.23 0.50 1.35
C PRO A 120 23.21 -0.27 2.24
N ASP A 121 24.07 -1.10 1.65
CA ASP A 121 25.19 -1.75 2.33
C ASP A 121 26.40 -1.82 1.40
N ARG A 122 27.53 -1.24 1.84
CA ARG A 122 28.83 -1.27 1.13
C ARG A 122 28.75 -0.92 -0.37
N GLY A 123 27.91 0.04 -0.75
CA GLY A 123 27.78 0.52 -2.13
C GLY A 123 26.80 -0.26 -3.01
N VAL A 124 26.17 -1.32 -2.48
CA VAL A 124 25.06 -2.02 -3.14
C VAL A 124 23.80 -1.96 -2.30
N TYR A 125 22.65 -2.06 -2.93
CA TYR A 125 21.39 -2.23 -2.20
C TYR A 125 21.17 -3.72 -1.91
N GLN A 126 20.77 -4.02 -0.69
CA GLN A 126 20.46 -5.38 -0.23
C GLN A 126 19.06 -5.44 0.36
N LEU A 127 18.48 -6.63 0.35
CA LEU A 127 17.17 -6.89 0.94
C LEU A 127 17.32 -7.30 2.41
N MET A 128 16.46 -6.80 3.27
CA MET A 128 16.33 -7.24 4.65
C MET A 128 14.86 -7.44 4.99
N THR A 129 14.55 -8.51 5.71
CA THR A 129 13.23 -8.71 6.29
C THR A 129 13.28 -8.42 7.78
N VAL A 130 12.46 -7.48 8.25
CA VAL A 130 12.28 -7.19 9.68
C VAL A 130 10.98 -7.85 10.14
N SER A 131 11.09 -8.76 11.11
CA SER A 131 9.94 -9.42 11.73
C SER A 131 9.53 -8.67 12.99
N PHE A 132 8.23 -8.51 13.18
CA PHE A 132 7.60 -7.86 14.31
C PHE A 132 6.66 -8.82 15.03
N GLU A 133 6.52 -8.55 16.32
CA GLU A 133 5.50 -9.14 17.18
C GLU A 133 4.67 -8.02 17.80
N GLY A 134 3.37 -8.23 17.86
CA GLY A 134 2.42 -7.27 18.39
C GLY A 134 1.01 -7.88 18.43
N GLY A 135 0.02 -7.02 18.53
CA GLY A 135 -1.38 -7.44 18.51
C GLY A 135 -2.30 -6.24 18.67
N SER A 136 -3.61 -6.48 18.69
CA SER A 136 -4.61 -5.39 18.77
C SER A 136 -4.45 -4.50 20.00
N PHE A 137 -3.84 -5.00 21.08
CA PHE A 137 -3.67 -4.27 22.34
C PHE A 137 -2.21 -4.17 22.79
N LEU A 138 -1.27 -4.68 21.99
CA LEU A 138 0.15 -4.69 22.31
C LEU A 138 0.93 -3.86 21.30
N PRO A 139 1.90 -3.04 21.74
CA PRO A 139 2.72 -2.27 20.81
C PRO A 139 3.52 -3.21 19.92
N TRP A 140 3.61 -2.88 18.64
CA TRP A 140 4.43 -3.62 17.67
C TRP A 140 5.91 -3.38 17.93
N ARG A 141 6.67 -4.45 18.13
CA ARG A 141 8.11 -4.40 18.41
C ARG A 141 8.88 -5.29 17.44
N PRO A 142 10.08 -4.87 16.97
CA PRO A 142 10.95 -5.74 16.18
C PRO A 142 11.34 -6.96 17.02
N ARG A 143 11.21 -8.15 16.45
CA ARG A 143 11.65 -9.42 17.05
C ARG A 143 13.03 -9.80 16.53
N PHE A 144 13.21 -9.79 15.21
CA PHE A 144 14.49 -10.06 14.57
C PHE A 144 14.55 -9.41 13.18
N SER A 145 15.77 -9.15 12.70
CA SER A 145 16.05 -8.68 11.34
C SER A 145 16.90 -9.72 10.61
N HIS A 146 16.44 -10.19 9.46
CA HIS A 146 17.18 -11.10 8.59
C HIS A 146 17.72 -10.34 7.38
N ARG A 147 19.04 -10.34 7.19
CA ARG A 147 19.69 -9.72 6.02
C ARG A 147 19.87 -10.77 4.94
N TRP A 148 19.35 -10.49 3.75
CA TRP A 148 19.51 -11.33 2.58
C TRP A 148 20.65 -10.78 1.73
N VAL A 149 21.59 -11.64 1.37
CA VAL A 149 22.68 -11.28 0.44
C VAL A 149 22.16 -11.40 -0.99
N ILE A 150 21.14 -10.60 -1.30
CA ILE A 150 20.52 -10.52 -2.62
C ILE A 150 20.67 -9.07 -3.08
N PRO A 151 21.45 -8.81 -4.14
CA PRO A 151 21.53 -7.49 -4.74
C PRO A 151 20.13 -7.05 -5.17
N ALA A 152 19.72 -5.87 -4.73
CA ALA A 152 18.46 -5.25 -5.09
C ALA A 152 18.72 -4.05 -6.00
N THR A 153 17.76 -3.79 -6.89
CA THR A 153 17.76 -2.58 -7.70
C THR A 153 17.63 -1.35 -6.80
N PRO A 154 18.34 -0.25 -7.09
CA PRO A 154 18.12 1.03 -6.40
C PRO A 154 16.63 1.41 -6.42
N PRO A 155 16.05 1.85 -5.29
CA PRO A 155 14.65 2.21 -5.24
C PRO A 155 14.37 3.47 -6.06
N MET A 156 13.17 3.56 -6.63
CA MET A 156 12.65 4.77 -7.26
C MET A 156 11.81 5.56 -6.25
N ALA A 157 11.86 6.89 -6.31
CA ALA A 157 11.06 7.75 -5.43
C ALA A 157 9.56 7.60 -5.74
N ASN A 158 8.78 7.21 -4.73
CA ASN A 158 7.35 6.89 -4.87
C ASN A 158 6.42 7.86 -4.12
N ASP A 159 6.94 8.98 -3.60
CA ASP A 159 6.14 9.92 -2.80
C ASP A 159 5.03 10.55 -3.67
N PRO A 160 3.74 10.39 -3.31
CA PRO A 160 2.63 10.96 -4.06
C PRO A 160 2.68 12.49 -4.13
N MET A 161 3.36 13.15 -3.18
CA MET A 161 3.54 14.60 -3.20
C MET A 161 4.40 15.07 -4.37
N ILE A 162 5.26 14.22 -4.93
CA ILE A 162 6.06 14.57 -6.12
C ILE A 162 5.14 14.87 -7.30
N ALA A 163 4.15 14.01 -7.56
CA ALA A 163 3.20 14.20 -8.64
C ALA A 163 2.29 15.42 -8.41
N ILE A 164 1.82 15.62 -7.18
CA ILE A 164 0.98 16.77 -6.81
C ILE A 164 1.75 18.09 -7.01
N ASN A 165 2.99 18.16 -6.54
CA ASN A 165 3.81 19.36 -6.68
C ASN A 165 4.19 19.64 -8.15
N ALA A 166 4.47 18.59 -8.93
CA ALA A 166 4.73 18.74 -10.37
C ALA A 166 3.50 19.27 -11.12
N ALA A 167 2.31 18.78 -10.80
CA ALA A 167 1.06 19.27 -11.38
C ALA A 167 0.78 20.74 -11.00
N ALA A 168 1.00 21.11 -9.73
CA ALA A 168 0.87 22.49 -9.27
C ALA A 168 1.86 23.43 -9.96
N ALA A 169 3.13 23.01 -10.13
CA ALA A 169 4.13 23.79 -10.84
C ALA A 169 3.79 23.99 -12.33
N ALA A 170 3.27 22.95 -13.00
CA ALA A 170 2.81 23.05 -14.38
C ALA A 170 1.61 24.00 -14.54
N ALA A 171 0.67 23.97 -13.59
CA ALA A 171 -0.46 24.90 -13.55
C ALA A 171 -0.01 26.35 -13.30
N ALA A 172 0.96 26.56 -12.40
CA ALA A 172 1.54 27.87 -12.14
C ALA A 172 2.28 28.43 -13.36
N ALA A 173 3.07 27.61 -14.07
CA ALA A 173 3.76 28.02 -15.29
C ALA A 173 2.79 28.37 -16.42
N THR A 174 1.66 27.65 -16.52
CA THR A 174 0.60 27.97 -17.49
C THR A 174 -0.07 29.31 -17.16
N ASN A 175 -0.28 29.60 -15.88
CA ASN A 175 -0.85 30.87 -15.45
C ASN A 175 0.10 32.06 -15.69
N GLU A 176 1.40 31.87 -15.50
CA GLU A 176 2.42 32.88 -15.82
C GLU A 176 2.48 33.17 -17.33
N VAL A 177 2.40 32.14 -18.18
CA VAL A 177 2.33 32.31 -19.65
C VAL A 177 1.04 33.04 -20.07
N ILE A 178 -0.11 32.78 -19.43
CA ILE A 178 -1.36 33.50 -19.73
C ILE A 178 -1.25 34.98 -19.34
N VAL A 179 -0.62 35.29 -18.20
CA VAL A 179 -0.42 36.69 -17.76
C VAL A 179 0.54 37.43 -18.70
N GLU A 180 1.64 36.80 -19.13
CA GLU A 180 2.57 37.39 -20.10
C GLU A 180 1.93 37.60 -21.49
N VAL A 181 1.08 36.68 -21.95
CA VAL A 181 0.34 36.84 -23.22
C VAL A 181 -0.69 37.97 -23.16
N ILE A 182 -1.30 38.23 -22.01
CA ILE A 182 -2.26 39.35 -21.84
C ILE A 182 -1.54 40.70 -21.84
N GLU A 183 -0.27 40.78 -21.42
CA GLU A 183 0.47 42.04 -21.35
C GLU A 183 1.06 42.49 -22.70
N ILE A 184 1.12 41.60 -23.70
CA ILE A 184 1.72 41.86 -25.03
C ILE A 184 0.67 42.19 -26.11
N VAL A 185 -0.61 41.93 -25.87
CA VAL A 185 -1.67 42.26 -26.84
C VAL A 185 -2.22 43.65 -26.51
N PRO A 186 -2.01 44.68 -27.36
CA PRO A 186 -2.77 45.92 -27.20
C PRO A 186 -4.26 45.56 -27.33
N VAL A 187 -5.07 46.06 -26.39
CA VAL A 187 -6.53 45.94 -26.40
C VAL A 187 -7.05 46.36 -27.77
N VAL A 188 -7.29 45.38 -28.63
CA VAL A 188 -8.19 45.52 -29.76
C VAL A 188 -9.54 45.11 -29.22
N GLU A 189 -10.41 46.10 -29.01
CA GLU A 189 -11.82 45.85 -28.73
C GLU A 189 -12.39 45.01 -29.86
N VAL A 190 -12.51 43.71 -29.63
CA VAL A 190 -13.26 42.81 -30.51
C VAL A 190 -14.70 42.87 -30.04
N GLU A 191 -15.53 43.65 -30.71
CA GLU A 191 -16.98 43.54 -30.60
C GLU A 191 -17.38 42.15 -31.11
N VAL A 192 -17.67 41.24 -30.18
CA VAL A 192 -18.25 39.94 -30.49
C VAL A 192 -19.77 40.12 -30.57
N GLU A 193 -20.29 40.22 -31.79
CA GLU A 193 -21.72 40.14 -32.05
C GLU A 193 -22.20 38.71 -31.76
N VAL A 194 -22.96 38.55 -30.67
CA VAL A 194 -23.51 37.26 -30.24
C VAL A 194 -24.85 37.05 -30.94
N ASP A 195 -24.83 36.32 -32.06
CA ASP A 195 -26.05 35.84 -32.71
C ASP A 195 -26.61 34.67 -31.89
N VAL A 196 -27.66 34.94 -31.10
CA VAL A 196 -28.35 33.96 -30.26
C VAL A 196 -29.24 33.11 -31.16
N VAL A 197 -28.71 32.00 -31.69
CA VAL A 197 -29.53 30.93 -32.26
C VAL A 197 -30.17 30.17 -31.10
N VAL A 198 -31.46 30.38 -30.90
CA VAL A 198 -32.32 29.61 -29.97
C VAL A 198 -32.62 28.25 -30.61
N PRO A 199 -32.14 27.11 -30.08
CA PRO A 199 -32.63 25.82 -30.53
C PRO A 199 -34.00 25.54 -29.90
N GLU A 200 -34.98 25.38 -30.78
CA GLU A 200 -36.35 24.98 -30.53
C GLU A 200 -36.45 23.64 -29.80
N SER A 201 -37.29 23.63 -28.77
CA SER A 201 -37.63 22.53 -27.88
C SER A 201 -38.06 21.26 -28.63
N ALA A 202 -37.24 20.21 -28.57
CA ALA A 202 -37.66 18.83 -28.86
C ALA A 202 -37.72 18.01 -27.56
N ALA A 203 -38.90 17.47 -27.29
CA ALA A 203 -39.24 16.65 -26.12
C ALA A 203 -38.40 15.37 -26.03
N PRO A 204 -38.21 14.79 -24.83
CA PRO A 204 -37.48 13.54 -24.66
C PRO A 204 -38.30 12.34 -25.17
N GLU A 205 -37.80 11.72 -26.23
CA GLU A 205 -38.26 10.41 -26.70
C GLU A 205 -37.82 9.33 -25.70
N ALA A 206 -38.82 8.59 -25.21
CA ALA A 206 -38.65 7.54 -24.21
C ALA A 206 -37.83 6.37 -24.76
N ALA A 207 -36.58 6.25 -24.33
CA ALA A 207 -35.77 5.06 -24.59
C ALA A 207 -36.25 3.89 -23.71
N ALA A 208 -36.68 2.84 -24.39
CA ALA A 208 -37.25 1.61 -23.85
C ALA A 208 -36.30 0.85 -22.90
N ILE A 209 -36.91 0.22 -21.90
CA ILE A 209 -36.30 -0.73 -20.97
C ILE A 209 -35.96 -2.02 -21.74
N PRO A 210 -34.73 -2.53 -21.72
CA PRO A 210 -34.42 -3.85 -22.28
C PRO A 210 -34.92 -4.98 -21.34
N ASP A 211 -35.67 -5.91 -21.92
CA ASP A 211 -36.25 -7.12 -21.35
C ASP A 211 -35.16 -8.10 -20.82
N PRO A 212 -35.26 -8.64 -19.59
CA PRO A 212 -34.26 -9.53 -19.00
C PRO A 212 -34.39 -10.97 -19.51
N ALA A 213 -34.12 -11.21 -20.79
CA ALA A 213 -34.19 -12.57 -21.33
C ALA A 213 -33.22 -12.83 -22.50
N THR A 214 -31.92 -12.54 -22.34
CA THR A 214 -30.88 -13.18 -23.16
C THR A 214 -29.55 -13.21 -22.43
N GLN A 215 -29.33 -14.23 -21.58
CA GLN A 215 -27.98 -14.60 -21.17
C GLN A 215 -27.46 -15.69 -22.13
N PRO A 216 -26.25 -15.55 -22.70
CA PRO A 216 -25.63 -16.62 -23.45
C PRO A 216 -25.15 -17.72 -22.49
N VAL A 217 -25.68 -18.93 -22.70
CA VAL A 217 -25.26 -20.16 -22.00
C VAL A 217 -23.83 -20.51 -22.42
N ALA A 218 -22.92 -20.62 -21.46
CA ALA A 218 -21.56 -21.13 -21.68
C ALA A 218 -21.58 -22.65 -21.91
N PRO A 219 -20.76 -23.20 -22.83
CA PRO A 219 -20.71 -24.64 -23.07
C PRO A 219 -20.01 -25.40 -21.92
N PRO A 220 -20.44 -26.64 -21.61
CA PRO A 220 -19.84 -27.43 -20.55
C PRO A 220 -18.43 -27.89 -20.90
N THR A 221 -17.52 -27.73 -19.95
CA THR A 221 -16.15 -28.26 -19.97
C THR A 221 -16.22 -29.76 -19.63
N SER A 222 -15.70 -30.61 -20.52
CA SER A 222 -15.61 -32.06 -20.30
C SER A 222 -14.47 -32.38 -19.34
N ASN A 223 -14.77 -33.14 -18.27
CA ASN A 223 -13.82 -33.90 -17.45
C ASN A 223 -14.44 -35.26 -17.17
#